data_AF-A0A972NDT4-F1
#
_entry.id   AF-A0A972NDT4-F1
#
_cell.length_a   1.000
_cell.length_b   1.000
_cell.length_c   1.000
_cell.angle_alpha   90.00
_cell.angle_beta   90.00
_cell.angle_gamma   90.00
#
_symmetry.space_group_name_H-M   'P 1'
#
loop_
_entity.id
_entity.type
_entity.pdbx_description
1 polymer ?
#
loop_
_entity_poly.entity_id
_entity_poly.type
_entity_poly.pdbx_seq_one_letter_code
_entity_poly.pdbx_strand_id
1 'polypeptide(L)'
;MKPKLTHNTSLQEILEKYEEAFEILYPYGLNRLIEDDVLEIVAPRLTLEGFFRLFDVPEKERDRLWKEINKLVKKYASLYEF
;
A
#
# COMPACT_ATOMS: atom_id res chain seq x y z
N MET A 1 -6.08 4.52 18.60
CA MET A 1 -6.88 4.72 17.37
C MET A 1 -6.81 3.44 16.57
N LYS A 2 -7.94 2.86 16.12
CA LYS A 2 -7.90 1.69 15.22
C LYS A 2 -7.21 2.10 13.91
N PRO A 3 -6.21 1.34 13.41
CA PRO A 3 -5.58 1.69 12.15
C PRO A 3 -6.63 1.64 11.04
N LYS A 4 -6.68 2.69 10.21
CA LYS A 4 -7.66 2.87 9.14
C LYS A 4 -6.93 3.32 7.89
N LEU A 5 -7.15 2.62 6.79
CA LEU A 5 -6.66 3.03 5.48
C LEU A 5 -7.38 4.31 5.03
N THR A 6 -6.60 5.31 4.60
CA THR A 6 -7.09 6.58 4.06
C THR A 6 -6.32 6.92 2.78
N HIS A 7 -6.80 7.87 1.98
CA HIS A 7 -6.11 8.24 0.72
C HIS A 7 -4.73 8.86 0.97
N ASN A 8 -4.51 9.35 2.19
CA ASN A 8 -3.27 9.95 2.63
C ASN A 8 -2.34 8.98 3.37
N THR A 9 -2.73 7.71 3.50
CA THR A 9 -1.88 6.71 4.15
C THR A 9 -0.60 6.55 3.34
N SER A 10 0.53 6.68 4.03
CA SER A 10 1.87 6.56 3.45
C SER A 10 2.09 5.16 2.86
N LEU A 11 2.70 5.09 1.68
CA LEU A 11 3.09 3.82 1.08
C LEU A 11 4.13 3.12 1.94
N GLN A 12 5.12 3.86 2.48
CA GLN A 12 6.10 3.31 3.42
C GLN A 12 5.42 2.66 4.63
N GLU A 13 4.46 3.36 5.25
CA GLU A 13 3.74 2.81 6.40
C GLU A 13 3.03 1.49 6.06
N ILE A 14 2.45 1.40 4.86
CA ILE A 14 1.76 0.19 4.41
C ILE A 14 2.74 -0.97 4.25
N LEU A 15 3.87 -0.72 3.59
CA LEU A 15 4.86 -1.76 3.30
C LEU A 15 5.58 -2.25 4.57
N GLU A 16 5.84 -1.35 5.52
CA GLU A 16 6.51 -1.70 6.78
C GLU A 16 5.59 -2.46 7.76
N LYS A 17 4.31 -2.09 7.81
CA LYS A 17 3.36 -2.67 8.78
C LYS A 17 2.65 -3.92 8.28
N TYR A 18 2.52 -4.06 6.97
CA TYR A 18 1.74 -5.13 6.35
C TYR A 18 2.59 -5.77 5.25
N GLU A 19 3.38 -6.78 5.62
CA GLU A 19 4.27 -7.49 4.68
C GLU A 19 3.50 -8.00 3.44
N GLU A 20 2.27 -8.49 3.63
CA GLU A 20 1.42 -8.95 2.54
C GLU A 20 1.02 -7.83 1.54
N ALA A 21 1.12 -6.56 1.93
CA ALA A 21 0.86 -5.45 1.00
C ALA A 21 1.94 -5.32 -0.09
N PHE A 22 3.15 -5.80 0.17
CA PHE A 22 4.21 -5.87 -0.82
C PHE A 22 3.80 -6.73 -2.00
N GLU A 23 3.35 -7.97 -1.75
CA GLU A 23 2.93 -8.91 -2.79
C GLU A 23 1.74 -8.37 -3.61
N ILE A 24 0.79 -7.70 -2.92
CA ILE A 24 -0.39 -7.09 -3.55
C ILE A 24 0.02 -5.97 -4.52
N LEU A 25 0.97 -5.12 -4.14
CA LEU A 25 1.36 -3.94 -4.92
C LEU A 25 2.48 -4.23 -5.93
N TYR A 26 3.22 -5.32 -5.75
CA TYR A 26 4.33 -5.74 -6.62
C TYR A 26 3.99 -5.69 -8.12
N PRO A 27 2.92 -6.34 -8.61
CA PRO A 27 2.60 -6.34 -10.04
C PRO A 27 2.03 -5.01 -10.56
N TYR A 28 1.75 -4.04 -9.69
CA TYR A 28 1.12 -2.76 -10.05
C TYR A 28 2.11 -1.59 -10.05
N GLY A 29 3.42 -1.86 -10.13
CA GLY A 29 4.46 -0.86 -10.28
C GLY A 29 5.47 -0.81 -9.13
N LEU A 30 5.20 -1.49 -8.01
CA LEU A 30 6.16 -1.59 -6.93
C LEU A 30 7.43 -2.35 -7.37
N ASN A 31 7.28 -3.35 -8.25
CA ASN A 31 8.43 -4.03 -8.87
C ASN A 31 9.35 -3.06 -9.61
N ARG A 32 8.80 -2.09 -10.35
CA ARG A 32 9.57 -1.07 -11.08
C ARG A 32 10.37 -0.18 -10.13
N LEU A 33 9.78 0.23 -9.00
CA LEU A 33 10.50 1.00 -7.98
C LEU A 33 11.69 0.24 -7.39
N ILE A 34 11.62 -1.08 -7.32
CA ILE A 34 12.69 -1.95 -6.81
C ILE A 34 13.75 -2.16 -7.89
N GLU A 35 13.34 -2.47 -9.12
CA GLU A 35 14.23 -2.65 -10.27
C GLU A 35 15.07 -1.38 -10.53
N ASP A 36 14.48 -0.21 -10.32
CA ASP A 36 15.13 1.09 -10.48
C ASP A 36 15.93 1.53 -9.21
N ASP A 37 15.93 0.75 -8.13
CA ASP A 37 16.58 1.05 -6.84
C ASP A 37 16.16 2.41 -6.22
N VAL A 38 14.88 2.75 -6.35
CA VAL A 38 14.32 4.03 -5.87
C VAL A 38 13.23 3.86 -4.80
N LEU A 39 12.87 2.63 -4.44
CA LEU A 39 11.77 2.36 -3.50
C LEU A 39 11.94 3.12 -2.18
N GLU A 40 13.13 3.04 -1.56
CA GLU A 40 13.40 3.70 -0.28
C GLU A 40 13.33 5.24 -0.35
N ILE A 41 13.56 5.80 -1.54
CA ILE A 41 13.51 7.24 -1.79
C ILE A 41 12.06 7.70 -2.01
N VAL A 42 11.28 6.90 -2.72
CA VAL A 42 9.92 7.25 -3.18
C VAL A 42 8.86 6.87 -2.16
N ALA A 43 8.94 5.69 -1.53
CA ALA A 43 7.91 5.19 -0.61
C ALA A 43 7.58 6.15 0.56
N PRO A 44 8.54 6.84 1.19
CA PRO A 44 8.25 7.82 2.26
C PRO A 44 7.49 9.06 1.78
N ARG A 45 7.56 9.36 0.47
CA ARG A 45 6.98 10.55 -0.16
C ARG A 45 5.67 10.27 -0.88
N LEU A 46 5.29 9.00 -1.00
CA LEU A 46 4.14 8.56 -1.77
C LEU A 46 3.03 8.11 -0.83
N THR A 47 1.80 8.51 -1.12
CA THR A 47 0.62 7.88 -0.51
C THR A 47 0.19 6.68 -1.36
N LEU A 48 -0.64 5.79 -0.82
CA LEU A 48 -1.23 4.71 -1.61
C LEU A 48 -2.00 5.24 -2.84
N GLU A 49 -2.76 6.32 -2.65
CA GLU A 49 -3.46 7.01 -3.75
C GLU A 49 -2.48 7.57 -4.78
N GLY A 50 -1.39 8.20 -4.31
CA GLY A 50 -0.32 8.71 -5.17
C GLY A 50 0.36 7.61 -5.97
N PHE A 51 0.57 6.45 -5.37
CA PHE A 51 1.11 5.26 -6.03
C PHE A 51 0.21 4.80 -7.18
N PHE A 52 -1.09 4.68 -6.93
CA PHE A 52 -2.01 4.27 -7.99
C PHE A 52 -2.06 5.25 -9.15
N ARG A 53 -1.88 6.55 -8.89
CA ARG A 53 -1.81 7.56 -9.96
C ARG A 53 -0.48 7.51 -10.71
N LEU A 54 0.63 7.34 -10.01
CA LEU A 54 1.96 7.28 -10.62
C LEU A 54 2.10 6.13 -11.62
N PHE A 55 1.45 5.00 -11.35
CA PHE A 55 1.49 3.80 -12.19
C PHE A 55 0.25 3.60 -13.05
N ASP A 56 -0.59 4.63 -13.19
CA ASP A 56 -1.81 4.60 -14.01
C ASP A 56 -2.70 3.38 -13.72
N VAL A 57 -2.80 2.97 -12.45
CA VAL A 57 -3.59 1.81 -12.04
C VAL A 57 -5.06 2.07 -12.36
N PRO A 58 -5.73 1.21 -13.15
CA PRO A 58 -7.12 1.40 -13.53
C PRO A 58 -8.05 1.45 -12.33
N GLU A 59 -9.11 2.26 -12.38
CA GLU A 59 -10.04 2.47 -11.27
C GLU A 59 -10.62 1.17 -10.69
N LYS A 60 -11.00 0.22 -11.56
CA LYS A 60 -11.50 -1.10 -11.13
C LYS A 60 -10.47 -1.88 -10.31
N GLU A 61 -9.19 -1.79 -10.68
CA GLU A 61 -8.10 -2.42 -9.93
C GLU A 61 -7.82 -1.64 -8.64
N ARG A 62 -7.86 -0.30 -8.66
CA ARG A 62 -7.71 0.53 -7.44
C ARG A 62 -8.73 0.15 -6.37
N ASP A 63 -9.99 0.01 -6.75
CA ASP A 63 -11.06 -0.41 -5.83
C ASP A 63 -10.81 -1.79 -5.23
N ARG A 64 -10.32 -2.72 -6.05
CA ARG A 64 -9.97 -4.07 -5.61
C ARG A 64 -8.79 -4.04 -4.64
N LEU A 65 -7.69 -3.38 -5.00
CA LEU A 65 -6.48 -3.24 -4.20
C LEU A 65 -6.77 -2.55 -2.88
N TRP A 66 -7.59 -1.50 -2.89
CA TRP A 66 -8.04 -0.82 -1.69
C TRP A 66 -8.74 -1.76 -0.72
N LYS A 67 -9.64 -2.61 -1.24
CA LYS A 67 -10.36 -3.60 -0.42
C LYS A 67 -9.40 -4.65 0.14
N GLU A 68 -8.43 -5.12 -0.64
CA GLU A 68 -7.43 -6.10 -0.20
C GLU A 68 -6.52 -5.52 0.89
N ILE A 69 -5.96 -4.33 0.69
CA ILE A 69 -5.12 -3.66 1.69
C ILE A 69 -5.93 -3.31 2.95
N ASN A 70 -7.17 -2.84 2.81
CA ASN A 70 -8.01 -2.55 3.97
C ASN A 70 -8.39 -3.83 4.76
N LYS A 71 -8.47 -5.00 4.11
CA LYS A 71 -8.61 -6.28 4.83
C LYS A 71 -7.37 -6.60 5.65
N LEU A 72 -6.17 -6.36 5.11
CA LEU A 72 -4.91 -6.51 5.86
C LEU A 72 -4.89 -5.59 7.07
N VAL A 73 -5.16 -4.29 6.88
CA VAL A 73 -5.20 -3.31 7.97
C VAL A 73 -6.14 -3.76 9.10
N LYS A 74 -7.32 -4.28 8.76
CA LYS A 74 -8.28 -4.81 9.75
C LYS A 74 -7.80 -6.10 10.43
N LYS A 75 -7.21 -7.03 9.68
CA LYS A 75 -6.64 -8.29 10.21
C LYS A 75 -5.58 -7.97 11.26
N TYR A 76 -4.64 -7.08 10.95
CA TYR A 76 -3.61 -6.66 11.89
C TYR A 76 -4.20 -5.89 13.07
N ALA A 77 -5.17 -4.99 12.85
CA ALA A 77 -5.85 -4.30 13.95
C ALA A 77 -6.44 -5.28 14.99
N SER A 78 -7.06 -6.38 14.54
CA SER A 78 -7.65 -7.39 15.42
C SER A 78 -6.64 -8.25 16.18
N LEU A 79 -5.39 -8.33 15.71
CA LEU A 79 -4.33 -9.11 16.37
C LEU A 79 -3.72 -8.38 17.57
N TYR A 80 -3.89 -7.05 17.65
CA TYR A 80 -3.32 -6.19 18.69
C TYR A 80 -4.38 -5.56 19.62
N GLU A 81 -5.65 -6.00 19.54
CA GLU A 81 -6.65 -5.69 20.56
C GLU A 81 -6.52 -6.67 21.74
N PHE A 82 -5.67 -6.31 22.72
CA PHE A 82 -5.66 -6.85 24.09
C PHE A 82 -5.95 -5.72 25.08
#